data_AF-A0A6M1TBE2-F1
#
_entry.id   AF-A0A6M1TBE2-F1
#
_cell.length_a   1.000
_cell.length_b   1.000
_cell.length_c   1.000
_cell.angle_alpha   90.00
_cell.angle_beta   90.00
_cell.angle_gamma   90.00
#
_symmetry.space_group_name_H-M   'P 1'
#
loop_
_entity.id
_entity.type
_entity.pdbx_description
1 polymer ?
#
loop_
_entity_poly.entity_id
_entity_poly.type
_entity_poly.pdbx_seq_one_letter_code
_entity_poly.pdbx_strand_id
1 'polypeptide(L)'
;MPNTFKIKQPRDFGALITAPFTYIRKHYEVLGKSLLYFIVPLIAVTSILMTQYFTATFEMGMNPEALETGGGLSNMFSMYGASTLFSMITMTALAALIYTHMKLVANETFANSRIAVDHIWQGIKSNFVGILLISIGIFFATMLGSLFFILPGIFIAIKLTLVTAAYVLEDKHSISDAFSRSWHLITNHWWFTLGLVIVLSILIGLLSQALSLPFIIATAISGFSGFTDPNSAGTIIAIFYGFVTSLSYIFYSIIYLALGFHFYNLVERKEGEGLRQRINEIGNSANA
;
A
#
# COMPACT_ATOMS: atom_id res chain seq x y z
N MET A 1 5.36 32.69 8.13
CA MET A 1 4.37 31.58 8.09
C MET A 1 5.15 30.29 7.91
N PRO A 2 5.18 29.35 8.87
CA PRO A 2 5.89 28.10 8.66
C PRO A 2 5.15 27.32 7.55
N ASN A 3 5.88 26.84 6.55
CA ASN A 3 5.37 26.14 5.36
C ASN A 3 4.48 24.93 5.72
N THR A 4 3.19 25.16 5.98
CA THR A 4 2.18 24.12 6.17
C THR A 4 1.81 23.54 4.81
N PHE A 5 2.56 22.52 4.36
CA PHE A 5 2.14 21.61 3.30
C PHE A 5 0.63 21.29 3.42
N LYS A 6 -0.17 21.89 2.54
CA LYS A 6 -1.63 21.78 2.57
C LYS A 6 -2.04 20.44 1.97
N ILE A 7 -2.67 19.59 2.78
CA ILE A 7 -3.13 18.27 2.33
C ILE A 7 -4.41 18.41 1.48
N LYS A 8 -5.38 19.21 1.91
CA LYS A 8 -6.67 19.43 1.24
C LYS A 8 -6.56 20.55 0.19
N GLN A 9 -6.31 20.17 -1.06
CA GLN A 9 -6.29 21.09 -2.19
C GLN A 9 -6.44 20.34 -3.53
N PRO A 10 -6.97 20.98 -4.58
CA PRO A 10 -6.94 20.43 -5.93
C PRO A 10 -5.48 20.28 -6.38
N ARG A 11 -5.18 19.16 -7.03
CA ARG A 11 -3.87 18.82 -7.59
C ARG A 11 -4.02 18.40 -9.04
N ASP A 12 -3.02 18.69 -9.85
CA ASP A 12 -2.86 18.10 -11.17
C ASP A 12 -2.18 16.72 -11.07
N PHE A 13 -2.03 16.05 -12.22
CA PHE A 13 -1.48 14.70 -12.27
C PHE A 13 -0.03 14.63 -11.77
N GLY A 14 0.83 15.58 -12.17
CA GLY A 14 2.23 15.63 -11.75
C GLY A 14 2.39 15.92 -10.26
N ALA A 15 1.54 16.79 -9.70
CA ALA A 15 1.51 17.07 -8.27
C ALA A 15 1.05 15.86 -7.46
N LEU A 16 0.14 15.02 -7.97
CA LEU A 16 -0.24 13.76 -7.30
C LEU A 16 0.90 12.75 -7.23
N ILE A 17 1.79 12.73 -8.22
CA ILE A 17 2.99 11.87 -8.21
C ILE A 17 4.06 12.44 -7.27
N THR A 18 4.22 13.76 -7.21
CA THR A 18 5.29 14.42 -6.43
C THR A 18 4.91 14.63 -4.96
N ALA A 19 3.62 14.73 -4.64
CA ALA A 19 3.13 14.99 -3.28
C ALA A 19 3.55 13.92 -2.25
N PRO A 20 3.49 12.60 -2.52
CA PRO A 20 3.99 11.58 -1.60
C PRO A 20 5.44 11.79 -1.17
N PHE A 21 6.35 12.08 -2.10
CA PHE A 21 7.76 12.31 -1.79
C PHE A 21 7.97 13.57 -0.93
N THR A 22 7.23 14.63 -1.26
CA THR A 22 7.26 15.88 -0.48
C THR A 22 6.73 15.64 0.94
N TYR A 23 5.66 14.87 1.06
CA TYR A 23 5.05 14.49 2.34
C TYR A 23 6.01 13.67 3.19
N ILE A 24 6.61 12.61 2.61
CA ILE A 24 7.59 11.78 3.30
C ILE A 24 8.76 12.63 3.78
N ARG A 25 9.34 13.48 2.92
CA ARG A 25 10.46 14.36 3.31
C ARG A 25 10.10 15.30 4.45
N LYS A 26 8.87 15.81 4.48
CA LYS A 26 8.43 16.76 5.51
C LYS A 26 8.09 16.09 6.84
N HIS A 27 7.57 14.85 6.80
CA HIS A 27 7.07 14.14 7.97
C HIS A 27 7.87 12.85 8.28
N TYR A 28 9.12 12.78 7.81
CA TYR A 28 9.94 11.55 7.85
C TYR A 28 10.16 11.02 9.27
N GLU A 29 10.23 11.89 10.26
CA GLU A 29 10.60 11.48 11.62
C GLU A 29 9.51 10.61 12.25
N VAL A 30 8.27 11.11 12.28
CA VAL A 30 7.13 10.39 12.86
C VAL A 30 6.69 9.25 11.94
N LEU A 31 6.63 9.50 10.63
CA LEU A 31 6.24 8.48 9.65
C LEU A 31 7.24 7.33 9.62
N GLY A 32 8.53 7.63 9.58
CA GLY A 32 9.61 6.64 9.57
C GLY A 32 9.68 5.83 10.86
N LYS A 33 9.58 6.47 12.03
CA LYS A 33 9.48 5.75 13.32
C LYS A 33 8.27 4.81 13.34
N SER A 34 7.12 5.26 12.85
CA SER A 34 5.89 4.44 12.83
C SER A 34 6.00 3.26 11.88
N LEU A 35 6.59 3.45 10.68
CA LEU A 35 6.87 2.37 9.75
C LEU A 35 7.82 1.35 10.37
N LEU A 36 8.88 1.81 11.04
CA LEU A 36 9.86 0.96 11.71
C LEU A 36 9.23 0.14 12.84
N TYR A 37 8.40 0.74 13.69
CA TYR A 37 7.80 0.03 14.83
C TYR A 37 6.66 -0.90 14.44
N PHE A 38 5.82 -0.53 13.47
CA PHE A 38 4.58 -1.27 13.20
C PHE A 38 4.64 -2.13 11.94
N ILE A 39 5.37 -1.71 10.91
CA ILE A 39 5.34 -2.38 9.59
C ILE A 39 6.54 -3.30 9.41
N VAL A 40 7.74 -2.90 9.84
CA VAL A 40 8.94 -3.72 9.70
C VAL A 40 8.82 -5.10 10.39
N PRO A 41 8.24 -5.25 11.60
CA PRO A 41 8.02 -6.56 12.18
C PRO A 41 7.10 -7.45 11.34
N LEU A 42 6.05 -6.88 10.74
CA LEU A 42 5.13 -7.61 9.86
C LEU A 42 5.80 -8.01 8.54
N ILE A 43 6.65 -7.13 8.00
CA ILE A 43 7.50 -7.42 6.84
C ILE A 43 8.46 -8.57 7.16
N ALA A 44 9.05 -8.60 8.35
CA ALA A 44 9.97 -9.68 8.76
C ALA A 44 9.25 -11.04 8.79
N VAL A 45 8.04 -11.11 9.35
CA VAL A 45 7.25 -12.35 9.34
C VAL A 45 6.86 -12.74 7.91
N THR A 46 6.40 -11.78 7.10
CA THR A 46 6.04 -12.05 5.69
C THR A 46 7.26 -12.51 4.89
N SER A 47 8.45 -11.97 5.17
CA SER A 47 9.71 -12.38 4.56
C SER A 47 10.05 -13.83 4.86
N ILE A 48 9.91 -14.26 6.12
CA ILE A 48 10.20 -15.65 6.50
C ILE A 48 9.24 -16.60 5.77
N LEU A 49 7.95 -16.28 5.74
CA LEU A 49 6.94 -17.10 5.05
C LEU A 49 7.16 -17.14 3.53
N MET A 50 7.52 -16.01 2.92
CA MET A 50 7.85 -15.94 1.50
C MET A 50 9.12 -16.74 1.21
N THR A 51 10.16 -16.64 2.04
CA THR A 51 11.36 -17.47 1.91
C THR A 51 11.03 -18.95 1.95
N GLN A 52 10.20 -19.40 2.91
CA GLN A 52 9.78 -20.81 2.98
C GLN A 52 8.99 -21.23 1.74
N TYR A 53 8.12 -20.36 1.22
CA TYR A 53 7.41 -20.59 -0.03
C TYR A 53 8.39 -20.76 -1.22
N PHE A 54 9.39 -19.89 -1.35
CA PHE A 54 10.39 -20.00 -2.44
C PHE A 54 11.27 -21.24 -2.28
N THR A 55 11.68 -21.58 -1.06
CA THR A 55 12.42 -22.82 -0.79
C THR A 55 11.60 -24.04 -1.19
N ALA A 56 10.35 -24.15 -0.75
CA ALA A 56 9.47 -25.26 -1.10
C ALA A 56 9.23 -25.38 -2.61
N THR A 57 9.09 -24.23 -3.30
CA THR A 57 8.93 -24.19 -4.75
C THR A 57 10.19 -24.65 -5.48
N PHE A 58 11.37 -24.22 -5.01
CA PHE A 58 12.66 -24.61 -5.58
C PHE A 58 12.94 -26.10 -5.39
N GLU A 59 12.73 -26.63 -4.18
CA GLU A 59 12.88 -28.05 -3.86
C GLU A 59 11.96 -28.93 -4.73
N MET A 60 10.70 -28.51 -4.92
CA MET A 60 9.76 -29.21 -5.81
C MET A 60 10.23 -29.20 -7.27
N GLY A 61 10.89 -28.13 -7.73
CA GLY A 61 11.47 -28.06 -9.08
C GLY A 61 12.71 -28.95 -9.26
N MET A 62 13.47 -29.19 -8.18
CA MET A 62 14.68 -30.02 -8.18
C MET A 62 14.38 -31.51 -7.94
N ASN A 63 13.24 -31.84 -7.35
CA ASN A 63 12.83 -33.22 -7.07
C ASN A 63 11.50 -33.57 -7.78
N PRO A 64 11.54 -34.21 -8.96
CA PRO A 64 10.35 -34.61 -9.71
C PRO A 64 9.42 -35.56 -8.92
N GLU A 65 9.94 -36.39 -8.01
CA GLU A 65 9.14 -37.31 -7.18
C GLU A 65 8.28 -36.57 -6.14
N ALA A 66 8.66 -35.33 -5.78
CA ALA A 66 7.89 -34.49 -4.86
C ALA A 66 6.52 -34.08 -5.42
N LEU A 67 6.36 -34.08 -6.76
CA LEU A 67 5.09 -33.87 -7.44
C LEU A 67 4.19 -35.11 -7.39
N GLU A 68 4.78 -36.31 -7.50
CA GLU A 68 4.04 -37.57 -7.54
C GLU A 68 3.37 -37.91 -6.20
N THR A 69 4.01 -37.55 -5.10
CA THR A 69 3.52 -37.82 -3.74
C THR A 69 2.48 -36.81 -3.24
N GLY A 70 2.25 -35.71 -3.95
CA GLY A 70 1.30 -34.65 -3.57
C GLY A 70 1.69 -33.83 -2.32
N GLY A 71 2.61 -34.31 -1.48
CA GLY A 71 3.10 -33.65 -0.28
C GLY A 71 3.82 -32.33 -0.58
N GLY A 72 4.64 -32.30 -1.65
CA GLY A 72 5.32 -31.07 -2.09
C GLY A 72 4.35 -29.96 -2.48
N LEU A 73 3.31 -30.31 -3.26
CA LEU A 73 2.25 -29.39 -3.66
C LEU A 73 1.48 -28.86 -2.44
N SER A 74 1.09 -29.74 -1.52
CA SER A 74 0.38 -29.34 -0.29
C SER A 74 1.19 -28.35 0.56
N ASN A 75 2.49 -28.61 0.73
CA ASN A 75 3.38 -27.72 1.46
C ASN A 75 3.51 -26.35 0.77
N MET A 76 3.71 -26.34 -0.56
CA MET A 76 3.79 -25.12 -1.36
C MET A 76 2.52 -24.27 -1.23
N PHE A 77 1.34 -24.87 -1.39
CA PHE A 77 0.07 -24.16 -1.23
C PHE A 77 -0.14 -23.62 0.19
N SER A 78 0.26 -24.39 1.21
CA SER A 78 0.16 -23.97 2.61
C SER A 78 1.05 -22.76 2.89
N MET A 79 2.30 -22.77 2.42
CA MET A 79 3.24 -21.65 2.56
C MET A 79 2.80 -20.43 1.75
N TYR A 80 2.27 -20.63 0.54
CA TYR A 80 1.70 -19.56 -0.27
C TYR A 80 0.48 -18.92 0.40
N GLY A 81 -0.43 -19.74 0.95
CA GLY A 81 -1.59 -19.26 1.69
C GLY A 81 -1.20 -18.45 2.92
N ALA A 82 -0.28 -18.98 3.74
CA ALA A 82 0.21 -18.28 4.93
C ALA A 82 0.90 -16.95 4.57
N SER A 83 1.78 -16.96 3.58
CA SER A 83 2.48 -15.74 3.13
C SER A 83 1.53 -14.69 2.55
N THR A 84 0.51 -15.13 1.81
CA THR A 84 -0.55 -14.25 1.29
C THR A 84 -1.35 -13.62 2.42
N LEU A 85 -1.79 -14.40 3.41
CA LEU A 85 -2.53 -13.87 4.57
C LEU A 85 -1.71 -12.82 5.35
N PHE A 86 -0.43 -13.10 5.60
CA PHE A 86 0.46 -12.14 6.28
C PHE A 86 0.75 -10.90 5.42
N SER A 87 0.83 -11.04 4.09
CA SER A 87 0.94 -9.89 3.20
C SER A 87 -0.30 -9.00 3.27
N MET A 88 -1.50 -9.58 3.37
CA MET A 88 -2.76 -8.83 3.52
C MET A 88 -2.79 -8.08 4.86
N ILE A 89 -2.34 -8.71 5.94
CA ILE A 89 -2.19 -8.07 7.26
C ILE A 89 -1.21 -6.89 7.19
N THR A 90 -0.06 -7.10 6.54
CA THR A 90 0.98 -6.07 6.37
C THR A 90 0.46 -4.88 5.58
N MET A 91 -0.22 -5.11 4.47
CA MET A 91 -0.82 -4.06 3.64
C MET A 91 -1.96 -3.32 4.36
N THR A 92 -2.77 -4.04 5.12
CA THR A 92 -3.83 -3.46 5.97
C THR A 92 -3.23 -2.52 7.00
N ALA A 93 -2.21 -2.97 7.74
CA ALA A 93 -1.53 -2.17 8.74
C ALA A 93 -0.86 -0.93 8.10
N LEU A 94 -0.25 -1.10 6.93
CA LEU A 94 0.38 -0.01 6.17
C LEU A 94 -0.65 1.03 5.74
N ALA A 95 -1.77 0.62 5.15
CA ALA A 95 -2.86 1.52 4.76
C ALA A 95 -3.43 2.27 5.98
N ALA A 96 -3.68 1.54 7.08
CA ALA A 96 -4.19 2.11 8.33
C ALA A 96 -3.24 3.17 8.89
N LEU A 97 -1.94 2.87 8.92
CA LEU A 97 -0.89 3.77 9.37
C LEU A 97 -0.84 5.03 8.50
N ILE A 98 -0.77 4.87 7.18
CA ILE A 98 -0.63 5.99 6.24
C ILE A 98 -1.84 6.90 6.31
N TYR A 99 -3.07 6.37 6.24
CA TYR A 99 -4.27 7.20 6.27
C TYR A 99 -4.51 7.83 7.63
N THR A 100 -4.22 7.12 8.74
CA THR A 100 -4.28 7.72 10.08
C THR A 100 -3.29 8.89 10.19
N HIS A 101 -2.05 8.70 9.74
CA HIS A 101 -1.04 9.74 9.78
C HIS A 101 -1.44 10.93 8.90
N MET A 102 -1.95 10.70 7.68
CA MET A 102 -2.49 11.75 6.81
C MET A 102 -3.64 12.51 7.47
N LYS A 103 -4.56 11.80 8.13
CA LYS A 103 -5.68 12.40 8.85
C LYS A 103 -5.21 13.28 10.01
N LEU A 104 -4.26 12.81 10.81
CA LEU A 104 -3.70 13.58 11.92
C LEU A 104 -2.96 14.83 11.44
N VAL A 105 -2.18 14.75 10.36
CA VAL A 105 -1.52 15.93 9.77
C VAL A 105 -2.54 16.89 9.12
N ALA A 106 -3.64 16.38 8.59
CA ALA A 106 -4.69 17.20 7.98
C ALA A 106 -5.59 17.90 9.01
N ASN A 107 -5.53 17.47 10.28
CA ASN A 107 -6.32 18.05 11.34
C ASN A 107 -5.62 19.30 11.92
N GLU A 108 -6.22 20.46 11.74
CA GLU A 108 -5.70 21.76 12.15
C GLU A 108 -5.58 21.92 13.68
N THR A 109 -6.24 21.06 14.47
CA THR A 109 -6.12 21.07 15.93
C THR A 109 -4.84 20.42 16.44
N PHE A 110 -4.13 19.63 15.62
CA PHE A 110 -2.84 19.06 15.98
C PHE A 110 -1.72 19.96 15.48
N ALA A 111 -0.98 20.59 16.41
CA ALA A 111 0.31 21.15 16.05
C ALA A 111 1.19 20.01 15.50
N ASN A 112 1.75 20.20 14.30
CA ASN A 112 2.60 19.20 13.61
C ASN A 112 3.73 18.63 14.50
N SER A 113 4.15 19.36 15.54
CA SER A 113 5.17 18.97 16.52
C SER A 113 4.70 17.98 17.60
N ARG A 114 3.44 17.54 17.61
CA ARG A 114 2.87 16.66 18.67
C ARG A 114 2.27 15.33 18.18
N ILE A 115 2.47 14.95 16.92
CA ILE A 115 2.01 13.65 16.43
C ILE A 115 2.90 12.55 17.02
N ALA A 116 2.46 11.98 18.15
CA ALA A 116 3.10 10.83 18.77
C ALA A 116 2.75 9.52 18.05
N VAL A 117 3.67 8.56 18.11
CA VAL A 117 3.51 7.19 17.59
C VAL A 117 2.28 6.51 18.20
N ASP A 118 1.93 6.84 19.45
CA ASP A 118 0.76 6.30 20.15
C ASP A 118 -0.57 6.68 19.49
N HIS A 119 -0.70 7.90 18.97
CA HIS A 119 -1.92 8.31 18.24
C HIS A 119 -2.08 7.52 16.94
N ILE A 120 -0.97 7.19 16.28
CA ILE A 120 -0.97 6.39 15.06
C ILE A 120 -1.38 4.96 15.40
N TRP A 121 -0.89 4.41 16.51
CA TRP A 121 -1.28 3.09 16.99
C TRP A 121 -2.78 2.98 17.28
N GLN A 122 -3.38 4.00 17.90
CA GLN A 122 -4.83 4.05 18.13
C GLN A 122 -5.61 4.03 16.82
N GLY A 123 -5.19 4.83 15.82
CA GLY A 123 -5.83 4.81 14.51
C GLY A 123 -5.62 3.51 13.74
N ILE A 124 -4.46 2.87 13.87
CA ILE A 124 -4.25 1.51 13.34
C ILE A 124 -5.27 0.57 13.97
N LYS A 125 -5.32 0.44 15.30
CA LYS A 125 -6.27 -0.48 15.97
C LYS A 125 -7.72 -0.21 15.60
N SER A 126 -8.14 1.06 15.63
CA SER A 126 -9.53 1.45 15.38
C SER A 126 -9.97 1.11 13.96
N ASN A 127 -9.06 1.21 12.98
CA ASN A 127 -9.42 1.04 11.58
C ASN A 127 -9.02 -0.34 11.02
N PHE A 128 -8.16 -1.09 11.70
CA PHE A 128 -7.54 -2.32 11.17
C PHE A 128 -8.58 -3.33 10.68
N VAL A 129 -9.57 -3.68 11.50
CA VAL A 129 -10.58 -4.68 11.14
C VAL A 129 -11.43 -4.20 9.96
N GLY A 130 -11.85 -2.93 9.97
CA GLY A 130 -12.63 -2.35 8.88
C GLY A 130 -11.87 -2.38 7.55
N ILE A 131 -10.60 -1.97 7.58
CA ILE A 131 -9.72 -2.01 6.39
C ILE A 131 -9.47 -3.45 5.94
N LEU A 132 -9.25 -4.39 6.87
CA LEU A 132 -9.02 -5.80 6.54
C LEU A 132 -10.24 -6.39 5.82
N LEU A 133 -11.45 -6.13 6.34
CA LEU A 133 -12.70 -6.56 5.71
C LEU A 133 -12.91 -5.92 4.33
N ILE A 134 -12.58 -4.63 4.18
CA ILE A 134 -12.57 -3.95 2.88
C ILE A 134 -11.59 -4.64 1.92
N SER A 135 -10.36 -4.92 2.35
CA SER A 135 -9.33 -5.58 1.55
C SER A 135 -9.75 -6.98 1.12
N ILE A 136 -10.34 -7.77 2.02
CA ILE A 136 -10.89 -9.09 1.70
C ILE A 136 -12.04 -8.96 0.68
N GLY A 137 -12.95 -8.02 0.88
CA GLY A 137 -14.07 -7.76 -0.03
C GLY A 137 -13.58 -7.35 -1.43
N ILE A 138 -12.60 -6.45 -1.52
CA ILE A 138 -11.99 -6.02 -2.80
C ILE A 138 -11.27 -7.20 -3.46
N PHE A 139 -10.56 -8.04 -2.70
CA PHE A 139 -9.89 -9.22 -3.23
C PHE A 139 -10.89 -10.17 -3.92
N PHE A 140 -11.96 -10.57 -3.23
CA PHE A 140 -12.97 -11.45 -3.82
C PHE A 140 -13.75 -10.79 -4.96
N ALA A 141 -14.13 -9.51 -4.83
CA ALA A 141 -14.82 -8.79 -5.91
C ALA A 141 -13.96 -8.72 -7.17
N THR A 142 -12.65 -8.48 -7.03
CA THR A 142 -11.71 -8.40 -8.15
C THR A 142 -11.45 -9.78 -8.74
N MET A 143 -11.29 -10.81 -7.90
CA MET A 143 -11.07 -12.20 -8.31
C MET A 143 -12.28 -12.76 -9.09
N LEU A 144 -13.49 -12.54 -8.58
CA LEU A 144 -14.72 -12.94 -9.27
C LEU A 144 -14.90 -12.12 -10.55
N GLY A 145 -14.67 -10.81 -10.47
CA GLY A 145 -14.73 -9.93 -11.63
C GLY A 145 -13.82 -10.40 -12.76
N SER A 146 -12.55 -10.69 -12.46
CA SER A 146 -11.58 -11.17 -13.45
C SER A 146 -11.87 -12.57 -13.98
N LEU A 147 -12.45 -13.45 -13.16
CA LEU A 147 -12.85 -14.81 -13.55
C LEU A 147 -13.97 -14.80 -14.60
N PHE A 148 -14.96 -13.90 -14.45
CA PHE A 148 -16.04 -13.78 -15.42
C PHE A 148 -15.62 -12.95 -16.64
N PHE A 149 -15.00 -11.78 -16.47
CA PHE A 149 -14.45 -10.96 -17.55
C PHE A 149 -13.40 -9.94 -17.04
N ILE A 150 -12.22 -9.89 -17.68
CA ILE A 150 -11.12 -8.99 -17.29
C ILE A 150 -11.55 -7.51 -17.23
N LEU A 151 -12.32 -7.03 -18.22
CA LEU A 151 -12.71 -5.62 -18.33
C LEU A 151 -13.61 -5.13 -17.18
N PRO A 152 -14.73 -5.82 -16.84
CA PRO A 152 -15.50 -5.55 -15.63
C PRO A 152 -14.68 -5.59 -14.34
N GLY A 153 -13.76 -6.54 -14.20
CA GLY A 153 -12.87 -6.62 -13.03
C GLY A 153 -12.03 -5.36 -12.82
N ILE A 154 -11.40 -4.86 -13.89
CA ILE A 154 -10.61 -3.62 -13.85
C ILE A 154 -11.51 -2.42 -13.54
N PHE A 155 -12.70 -2.34 -14.16
CA PHE A 155 -13.64 -1.25 -13.91
C PHE A 155 -14.01 -1.13 -12.42
N ILE A 156 -14.36 -2.26 -11.79
CA ILE A 156 -14.69 -2.35 -10.38
C ILE A 156 -13.48 -2.01 -9.52
N ALA A 157 -12.31 -2.61 -9.78
CA ALA A 157 -11.10 -2.36 -9.00
C ALA A 157 -10.73 -0.86 -8.91
N ILE A 158 -10.83 -0.14 -10.03
CA ILE A 158 -10.58 1.31 -10.04
C ILE A 158 -11.64 2.07 -9.24
N LYS A 159 -12.92 1.73 -9.38
CA LYS A 159 -14.00 2.35 -8.59
C LYS A 159 -13.85 2.14 -7.08
N LEU A 160 -13.18 1.07 -6.67
CA LEU A 160 -12.96 0.71 -5.28
C LEU A 160 -11.61 1.18 -4.71
N THR A 161 -10.76 1.80 -5.53
CA THR A 161 -9.40 2.18 -5.14
C THR A 161 -9.36 3.18 -3.97
N LEU A 162 -10.41 4.00 -3.80
CA LEU A 162 -10.46 5.02 -2.74
C LEU A 162 -11.31 4.61 -1.53
N VAL A 163 -11.80 3.36 -1.45
CA VAL A 163 -12.66 2.91 -0.34
C VAL A 163 -11.94 2.99 0.99
N THR A 164 -10.69 2.50 1.05
CA THR A 164 -9.89 2.55 2.28
C THR A 164 -9.58 3.99 2.71
N ALA A 165 -9.26 4.85 1.75
CA ALA A 165 -9.05 6.28 2.00
C ALA A 165 -10.34 6.94 2.52
N ALA A 166 -11.49 6.68 1.90
CA ALA A 166 -12.78 7.20 2.33
C ALA A 166 -13.14 6.73 3.75
N TYR A 167 -12.92 5.45 4.05
CA TYR A 167 -13.22 4.87 5.36
C TYR A 167 -12.46 5.58 6.49
N VAL A 168 -11.15 5.78 6.31
CA VAL A 168 -10.29 6.34 7.36
C VAL A 168 -10.30 7.88 7.38
N LEU A 169 -10.22 8.53 6.22
CA LEU A 169 -10.05 9.99 6.13
C LEU A 169 -11.35 10.76 6.43
N GLU A 170 -12.52 10.14 6.22
CA GLU A 170 -13.85 10.71 6.54
C GLU A 170 -14.55 10.03 7.73
N ASP A 171 -13.87 9.14 8.46
CA ASP A 171 -14.45 8.39 9.60
C ASP A 171 -15.80 7.73 9.28
N LYS A 172 -15.88 7.04 8.14
CA LYS A 172 -17.13 6.34 7.79
C LYS A 172 -17.36 5.20 8.77
N HIS A 173 -18.52 5.22 9.42
CA HIS A 173 -18.90 4.21 10.41
C HIS A 173 -19.33 2.89 9.74
N SER A 174 -19.80 2.96 8.49
CA SER A 174 -20.15 1.79 7.70
C SER A 174 -19.20 1.62 6.51
N ILE A 175 -18.80 0.38 6.27
CA ILE A 175 -18.04 -0.03 5.09
C ILE A 175 -18.84 0.33 3.82
N SER A 176 -20.16 0.10 3.79
CA SER A 176 -21.02 0.42 2.64
C SER A 176 -20.95 1.89 2.23
N ASP A 177 -20.82 2.78 3.20
CA ASP A 177 -20.78 4.22 2.96
C ASP A 177 -19.44 4.62 2.34
N ALA A 178 -18.35 3.98 2.77
CA ALA A 178 -17.03 4.15 2.16
C ALA A 178 -17.00 3.62 0.71
N PHE A 179 -17.69 2.51 0.43
CA PHE A 179 -17.90 1.99 -0.93
C PHE A 179 -18.61 3.00 -1.83
N SER A 180 -19.79 3.45 -1.39
CA SER A 180 -20.58 4.46 -2.10
C SER A 180 -19.80 5.76 -2.29
N ARG A 181 -19.02 6.18 -1.28
CA ARG A 181 -18.17 7.38 -1.34
C ARG A 181 -17.09 7.26 -2.40
N SER A 182 -16.31 6.17 -2.40
CA SER A 182 -15.30 5.92 -3.44
C SER A 182 -15.91 5.90 -4.83
N TRP A 183 -17.04 5.22 -4.98
CA TRP A 183 -17.75 5.13 -6.26
C TRP A 183 -18.19 6.51 -6.76
N HIS A 184 -18.78 7.31 -5.87
CA HIS A 184 -19.22 8.66 -6.18
C HIS A 184 -18.03 9.52 -6.60
N LEU A 185 -16.94 9.57 -5.82
CA LEU A 185 -15.77 10.40 -6.11
C LEU A 185 -15.14 10.05 -7.47
N ILE A 186 -14.99 8.77 -7.78
CA ILE A 186 -14.33 8.32 -9.02
C ILE A 186 -15.25 8.45 -10.26
N THR A 187 -16.57 8.61 -10.07
CA THR A 187 -17.50 8.89 -11.18
C THR A 187 -17.06 10.16 -11.94
N ASN A 188 -16.99 10.07 -13.26
CA ASN A 188 -16.44 11.06 -14.19
C ASN A 188 -14.92 11.30 -14.14
N HIS A 189 -14.20 10.59 -13.26
CA HIS A 189 -12.72 10.68 -13.13
C HIS A 189 -12.04 9.30 -13.20
N TRP A 190 -12.73 8.32 -13.80
CA TRP A 190 -12.28 6.93 -13.85
C TRP A 190 -10.96 6.78 -14.62
N TRP A 191 -10.87 7.33 -15.83
CA TRP A 191 -9.65 7.29 -16.66
C TRP A 191 -8.46 7.98 -16.00
N PHE A 192 -8.70 9.11 -15.34
CA PHE A 192 -7.66 9.81 -14.58
C PHE A 192 -7.15 8.96 -13.42
N THR A 193 -8.05 8.31 -12.68
CA THR A 193 -7.70 7.43 -11.55
C THR A 193 -6.97 6.18 -12.04
N LEU A 194 -7.43 5.57 -13.13
CA LEU A 194 -6.74 4.45 -13.78
C LEU A 194 -5.33 4.83 -14.20
N GLY A 195 -5.17 5.94 -14.93
CA GLY A 195 -3.85 6.42 -15.37
C GLY A 195 -2.92 6.69 -14.19
N LEU A 196 -3.43 7.27 -13.10
CA LEU A 196 -2.66 7.50 -11.88
C LEU A 196 -2.20 6.19 -11.25
N VAL A 197 -3.11 5.22 -11.07
CA VAL A 197 -2.77 3.91 -10.50
C VAL A 197 -1.75 3.17 -11.36
N ILE A 198 -1.88 3.22 -12.69
CA ILE A 198 -0.91 2.61 -13.61
C ILE A 198 0.47 3.24 -13.43
N VAL A 199 0.56 4.57 -13.49
CA VAL A 199 1.85 5.28 -13.37
C VAL A 199 2.50 5.02 -12.02
N LEU A 200 1.73 5.05 -10.93
CA LEU A 200 2.24 4.71 -9.60
C LEU A 200 2.69 3.25 -9.52
N SER A 201 1.95 2.32 -10.12
CA SER A 201 2.30 0.89 -10.13
C SER A 201 3.60 0.64 -10.89
N ILE A 202 3.81 1.31 -12.03
CA ILE A 202 5.07 1.26 -12.78
C ILE A 202 6.21 1.82 -11.92
N LEU A 203 5.99 2.96 -11.26
CA LEU A 203 7.00 3.58 -10.39
C LEU A 203 7.40 2.65 -9.24
N ILE A 204 6.44 2.04 -8.53
CA ILE A 204 6.74 1.09 -7.46
C ILE A 204 7.40 -0.17 -8.00
N GLY A 205 6.97 -0.65 -9.16
CA GLY A 205 7.60 -1.78 -9.86
C GLY A 205 9.08 -1.51 -10.12
N LEU A 206 9.42 -0.34 -10.67
CA LEU A 206 10.81 0.06 -10.92
C LEU A 206 11.63 0.18 -9.64
N LEU A 207 11.06 0.76 -8.57
CA LEU A 207 11.75 0.83 -7.27
C LEU A 207 12.02 -0.56 -6.68
N SER A 208 11.05 -1.46 -6.78
CA SER A 208 11.16 -2.84 -6.30
C SER A 208 12.20 -3.63 -7.10
N GLN A 209 12.22 -3.46 -8.43
CA GLN A 209 13.23 -4.07 -9.31
C GLN A 209 14.63 -3.54 -9.03
N ALA A 210 14.78 -2.22 -8.81
CA ALA A 210 16.07 -1.62 -8.46
C ALA A 210 16.67 -2.21 -7.18
N LEU A 211 15.84 -2.57 -6.18
CA LEU A 211 16.31 -3.28 -4.98
C LEU A 211 16.79 -4.71 -5.27
N SER A 212 16.19 -5.38 -6.25
CA SER A 212 16.55 -6.76 -6.61
C SER A 212 17.80 -6.87 -7.50
N LEU A 213 18.17 -5.80 -8.22
CA LEU A 213 19.24 -5.83 -9.22
C LEU A 213 20.61 -6.31 -8.70
N PRO A 214 21.15 -5.79 -7.58
CA PRO A 214 22.47 -6.23 -7.09
C PRO A 214 22.54 -7.74 -6.88
N PHE A 215 21.41 -8.34 -6.52
CA PHE A 215 21.33 -9.76 -6.25
C PHE A 215 21.10 -10.62 -7.47
N ILE A 216 20.28 -10.18 -8.42
CA ILE A 216 20.19 -10.85 -9.73
C ILE A 216 21.59 -10.98 -10.33
N ILE A 217 22.41 -9.93 -10.21
CA ILE A 217 23.81 -9.96 -10.63
C ILE A 217 24.63 -10.95 -9.78
N ALA A 218 24.54 -10.90 -8.45
CA ALA A 218 25.28 -11.79 -7.56
C ALA A 218 24.95 -13.28 -7.78
N THR A 219 23.67 -13.62 -7.97
CA THR A 219 23.22 -14.99 -8.26
C THR A 219 23.66 -15.47 -9.61
N ALA A 220 23.60 -14.62 -10.64
CA ALA A 220 24.12 -14.95 -11.96
C ALA A 220 25.61 -15.30 -11.88
N ILE A 221 26.42 -14.44 -11.24
CA ILE A 221 27.87 -14.68 -11.04
C ILE A 221 28.10 -16.00 -10.28
N SER A 222 27.37 -16.24 -9.19
CA SER A 222 27.51 -17.46 -8.38
C SER A 222 27.17 -18.72 -9.17
N GLY A 223 26.10 -18.67 -9.98
CA GLY A 223 25.69 -19.76 -10.87
C GLY A 223 26.72 -20.07 -11.97
N PHE A 224 27.36 -19.05 -12.54
CA PHE A 224 28.44 -19.23 -13.53
C PHE A 224 29.74 -19.76 -12.91
N SER A 225 29.97 -19.49 -11.62
CA SER A 225 31.23 -19.82 -10.95
C SER A 225 31.37 -21.30 -10.57
N GLY A 226 30.28 -22.06 -10.52
CA GLY A 226 30.30 -23.49 -10.15
C GLY A 226 30.71 -23.79 -8.70
N PHE A 227 30.99 -22.78 -7.88
CA PHE A 227 31.52 -22.93 -6.51
C PHE A 227 30.45 -23.16 -5.43
N THR A 228 29.17 -23.22 -5.80
CA THR A 228 28.07 -23.31 -4.83
C THR A 228 27.33 -24.62 -5.01
N ASP A 229 27.23 -25.41 -3.94
CA ASP A 229 26.30 -26.55 -3.89
C ASP A 229 24.88 -26.07 -4.26
N PRO A 230 24.20 -26.71 -5.24
CA PRO A 230 22.86 -26.32 -5.69
C PRO A 230 21.85 -26.13 -4.55
N ASN A 231 21.94 -26.92 -3.48
CA ASN A 231 21.02 -26.83 -2.34
C ASN A 231 21.27 -25.57 -1.49
N SER A 232 22.54 -25.25 -1.28
CA SER A 232 22.95 -24.04 -0.55
C SER A 232 22.63 -22.77 -1.36
N ALA A 233 22.83 -22.82 -2.69
CA ALA A 233 22.48 -21.74 -3.60
C ALA A 233 20.97 -21.46 -3.59
N GLY A 234 20.12 -22.48 -3.67
CA GLY A 234 18.66 -22.34 -3.63
C GLY A 234 18.15 -21.68 -2.36
N THR A 235 18.70 -22.07 -1.20
CA THR A 235 18.34 -21.47 0.09
C THR A 235 18.71 -20.00 0.18
N ILE A 236 19.92 -19.63 -0.25
CA ILE A 236 20.38 -18.23 -0.28
C ILE A 236 19.48 -17.39 -1.21
N ILE A 237 19.10 -17.95 -2.36
CA ILE A 237 18.17 -17.33 -3.31
C ILE A 237 16.79 -17.10 -2.71
N ALA A 238 16.23 -18.11 -2.04
CA ALA A 238 14.93 -18.01 -1.41
C ALA A 238 14.90 -16.98 -0.25
N ILE A 239 15.95 -16.95 0.58
CA ILE A 239 16.10 -15.98 1.68
C ILE A 239 16.08 -14.56 1.11
N PHE A 240 16.93 -14.31 0.10
CA PHE A 240 17.03 -12.98 -0.47
C PHE A 240 15.74 -12.56 -1.18
N TYR A 241 15.15 -13.44 -1.99
CA TYR A 241 13.95 -13.09 -2.74
C TYR A 241 12.76 -12.85 -1.80
N GLY A 242 12.60 -13.66 -0.75
CA GLY A 242 11.62 -13.44 0.30
C GLY A 242 11.83 -12.09 1.02
N PHE A 243 13.08 -11.73 1.29
CA PHE A 243 13.43 -10.44 1.88
C PHE A 243 13.12 -9.26 0.96
N VAL A 244 13.56 -9.27 -0.29
CA VAL A 244 13.36 -8.14 -1.22
C VAL A 244 11.89 -7.95 -1.58
N THR A 245 11.16 -9.03 -1.83
CA THR A 245 9.72 -8.94 -2.10
C THR A 245 8.96 -8.33 -0.92
N SER A 246 9.30 -8.74 0.31
CA SER A 246 8.65 -8.21 1.52
C SER A 246 9.08 -6.78 1.82
N LEU A 247 10.36 -6.43 1.61
CA LEU A 247 10.88 -5.08 1.81
C LEU A 247 10.22 -4.08 0.85
N SER A 248 9.87 -4.53 -0.35
CA SER A 248 9.17 -3.72 -1.36
C SER A 248 7.80 -3.22 -0.87
N TYR A 249 7.20 -3.82 0.16
CA TYR A 249 5.96 -3.32 0.78
C TYR A 249 6.11 -1.90 1.34
N ILE A 250 7.31 -1.47 1.74
CA ILE A 250 7.53 -0.08 2.17
C ILE A 250 7.22 0.90 1.04
N PHE A 251 7.50 0.54 -0.22
CA PHE A 251 7.23 1.42 -1.36
C PHE A 251 5.73 1.61 -1.61
N TYR A 252 4.87 0.68 -1.19
CA TYR A 252 3.41 0.86 -1.28
C TYR A 252 2.90 2.03 -0.41
N SER A 253 3.70 2.51 0.55
CA SER A 253 3.40 3.78 1.25
C SER A 253 3.21 4.95 0.28
N ILE A 254 3.98 5.00 -0.81
CA ILE A 254 3.90 6.03 -1.84
C ILE A 254 2.55 5.95 -2.56
N ILE A 255 2.08 4.74 -2.89
CA ILE A 255 0.75 4.53 -3.49
C ILE A 255 -0.33 4.99 -2.52
N TYR A 256 -0.32 4.54 -1.27
CA TYR A 256 -1.34 4.92 -0.30
C TYR A 256 -1.39 6.44 -0.07
N LEU A 257 -0.22 7.10 0.01
CA LEU A 257 -0.14 8.56 0.08
C LEU A 257 -0.72 9.23 -1.17
N ALA A 258 -0.34 8.77 -2.36
CA ALA A 258 -0.82 9.33 -3.62
C ALA A 258 -2.35 9.18 -3.75
N LEU A 259 -2.88 8.03 -3.36
CA LEU A 259 -4.33 7.78 -3.31
C LEU A 259 -5.03 8.63 -2.27
N GLY A 260 -4.41 8.89 -1.10
CA GLY A 260 -4.93 9.83 -0.12
C GLY A 260 -4.96 11.27 -0.64
N PHE A 261 -3.93 11.70 -1.37
CA PHE A 261 -3.95 13.01 -2.03
C PHE A 261 -4.96 13.07 -3.17
N HIS A 262 -5.12 11.99 -3.92
CA HIS A 262 -6.12 11.88 -4.98
C HIS A 262 -7.54 11.92 -4.41
N PHE A 263 -7.76 11.27 -3.28
CA PHE A 263 -9.00 11.35 -2.52
C PHE A 263 -9.35 12.81 -2.20
N TYR A 264 -8.45 13.54 -1.52
CA TYR A 264 -8.69 14.95 -1.22
C TYR A 264 -8.81 15.82 -2.48
N ASN A 265 -8.08 15.51 -3.55
CA ASN A 265 -8.20 16.21 -4.83
C ASN A 265 -9.60 16.05 -5.43
N LEU A 266 -10.18 14.85 -5.40
CA LEU A 266 -11.53 14.62 -5.92
C LEU A 266 -12.62 15.24 -5.03
N VAL A 267 -12.45 15.19 -3.70
CA VAL A 267 -13.33 15.87 -2.74
C VAL A 267 -13.36 17.38 -3.04
N GLU A 268 -12.19 18.02 -3.14
CA GLU A 268 -12.09 19.45 -3.44
C GLU A 268 -12.67 19.81 -4.81
N ARG A 269 -12.44 19.00 -5.84
CA ARG A 269 -12.97 19.26 -7.19
C ARG A 269 -14.49 19.11 -7.29
N LYS A 270 -15.09 18.23 -6.50
CA LYS A 270 -16.54 17.96 -6.55
C LYS A 270 -17.35 18.81 -5.59
N GLU A 271 -16.79 19.11 -4.42
CA GLU A 271 -17.55 19.69 -3.32
C GLU A 271 -17.06 21.10 -2.97
N GLY A 272 -15.83 21.47 -3.39
CA GLY A 272 -15.27 22.80 -3.17
C GLY A 272 -15.14 23.20 -1.70
N GLU A 273 -15.18 22.24 -0.76
CA GLU A 273 -15.20 22.54 0.68
C GLU A 273 -14.02 23.38 1.14
N GLY A 274 -12.80 23.07 0.69
CA GLY A 274 -11.62 23.87 1.01
C GLY A 274 -11.63 25.25 0.38
N LEU A 275 -12.32 25.45 -0.76
CA LEU A 275 -12.55 26.78 -1.33
C LEU A 275 -13.54 27.58 -0.46
N ARG A 276 -14.63 26.94 -0.02
CA ARG A 276 -15.64 27.56 0.85
C ARG A 276 -15.04 27.94 2.21
N GLN A 277 -14.22 27.07 2.80
CA GLN A 277 -13.51 27.36 4.05
C GLN A 277 -12.59 28.58 3.90
N ARG A 278 -11.82 28.68 2.80
CA ARG A 278 -10.96 29.84 2.53
C ARG A 278 -11.75 31.14 2.35
N ILE A 279 -12.90 31.09 1.67
CA ILE A 279 -13.78 32.24 1.53
C ILE A 279 -14.26 32.72 2.90
N ASN A 280 -14.67 31.79 3.78
CA ASN A 280 -15.10 32.11 5.14
C ASN A 280 -13.95 32.68 6.00
N GLU A 281 -12.73 32.13 5.88
CA GLU A 281 -11.55 32.65 6.57
C GLU A 281 -11.21 34.08 6.12
N ILE A 282 -11.26 34.37 4.82
CA ILE A 282 -11.04 35.72 4.29
C ILE A 282 -12.13 36.66 4.81
N GLY A 283 -13.40 36.26 4.75
CA GLY A 283 -14.52 37.05 5.28
C GLY A 283 -14.39 37.36 6.77
N ASN A 284 -13.96 36.38 7.57
CA ASN A 284 -13.73 36.58 9.00
C ASN A 284 -12.51 37.46 9.30
N SER A 285 -11.44 37.35 8.52
CA SER A 285 -10.24 38.20 8.66
C SER A 285 -10.45 39.64 8.18
N ALA A 286 -11.40 39.89 7.28
CA ALA A 286 -11.76 41.23 6.82
C ALA A 286 -12.73 41.95 7.78
N ASN A 287 -13.43 41.19 8.62
CA ASN A 287 -14.38 41.68 9.63
C ASN A 287 -13.76 41.80 11.05
N ALA A 288 -12.47 41.49 11.20
CA ALA A 288 -11.70 41.60 12.44
C ALA A 288 -10.70 42.76 12.37
#